data_AF-A0A183E716-F1
#
_entry.id   AF-A0A183E716-F1
#
_cell.length_a   1.000
_cell.length_b   1.000
_cell.length_c   1.000
_cell.angle_alpha   90.00
_cell.angle_beta   90.00
_cell.angle_gamma   90.00
#
_symmetry.space_group_name_H-M   'P 1'
#
loop_
_entity.id
_entity.type
_entity.pdbx_description
1 polymer ?
#
loop_
_entity_poly.entity_id
_entity_poly.type
_entity_poly.pdbx_seq_one_letter_code
_entity_poly.pdbx_strand_id
1 'polypeptide(L)'
;MCCETFGMPIIILRINNIYGPNQWDVKVVPCFIEVAKNKKKFTVQGTGKQLRSWLYVDDASEAIRQVIEHGKLHEIYNVGTYFEMNVPVEFVSVPDRPYNDQRYLLDYTKINKELGWSPQIPFEEGIRRVVASSLSARKSSQKMRVIIYGGTGWIGQQCCKKMFERNIPFVLAECRIGKNSDEEKMRVVIYGGTGWIGQQCCKKMFERNIPFVLAECRIGKNSDEEV
;
A
#
# COMPACT_ATOMS: atom_id res chain seq x y z
N MET A 1 0.62 -22.88 -11.22
CA MET A 1 -0.26 -21.68 -11.23
C MET A 1 -0.57 -21.31 -12.68
N CYS A 2 -1.77 -20.85 -13.05
CA CYS A 2 -2.09 -20.49 -14.45
C CYS A 2 -1.03 -19.59 -15.11
N CYS A 3 -0.41 -18.69 -14.35
CA CYS A 3 0.66 -17.82 -14.83
C CYS A 3 1.93 -18.56 -15.30
N GLU A 4 2.29 -19.68 -14.67
CA GLU A 4 3.41 -20.54 -15.12
C GLU A 4 3.07 -21.24 -16.44
N THR A 5 1.82 -21.70 -16.57
CA THR A 5 1.32 -22.35 -17.78
C THR A 5 1.36 -21.41 -19.00
N PHE A 6 1.12 -20.11 -18.78
CA PHE A 6 1.17 -19.08 -19.83
C PHE A 6 2.51 -18.34 -19.91
N GLY A 7 3.53 -18.74 -19.17
CA GLY A 7 4.86 -18.10 -19.19
C GLY A 7 4.85 -16.62 -18.80
N MET A 8 3.87 -16.19 -17.99
CA MET A 8 3.74 -14.78 -17.61
C MET A 8 4.82 -14.39 -16.60
N PRO A 9 5.61 -13.32 -16.85
CA PRO A 9 6.69 -12.89 -15.98
C PRO A 9 6.12 -12.23 -14.71
N ILE A 10 5.75 -13.04 -13.72
CA ILE A 10 5.12 -12.61 -12.48
C ILE A 10 6.04 -12.81 -11.27
N ILE A 11 5.88 -11.97 -10.25
CA ILE A 11 6.46 -12.20 -8.92
C ILE A 11 5.33 -12.05 -7.91
N ILE A 12 5.26 -12.95 -6.93
CA ILE A 12 4.19 -12.93 -5.92
C ILE A 12 4.75 -12.44 -4.60
N LEU A 13 4.09 -11.45 -4.02
CA LEU A 13 4.36 -10.99 -2.65
C LEU A 13 3.25 -11.43 -1.71
N ARG A 14 3.61 -12.09 -0.62
CA ARG A 14 2.70 -12.38 0.50
C ARG A 14 3.10 -11.50 1.66
N ILE A 15 2.23 -10.58 2.05
CA ILE A 15 2.56 -9.56 3.04
C ILE A 15 1.74 -9.77 4.32
N ASN A 16 2.37 -9.61 5.49
CA ASN A 16 1.70 -9.57 6.79
C ASN A 16 0.67 -8.42 6.88
N ASN A 17 -0.05 -8.34 8.00
CA ASN A 17 -0.95 -7.20 8.24
C ASN A 17 -0.19 -5.89 8.24
N ILE A 18 -0.54 -5.00 7.31
CA ILE A 18 0.08 -3.68 7.19
C ILE A 18 -0.68 -2.66 8.04
N TYR A 19 0.04 -1.83 8.78
CA TYR A 19 -0.51 -0.69 9.53
C TYR A 19 0.31 0.58 9.29
N GLY A 20 -0.30 1.75 9.50
CA GLY A 20 0.37 3.04 9.33
C GLY A 20 -0.59 4.22 9.22
N PRO A 21 -0.05 5.44 9.06
CA PRO A 21 -0.84 6.66 8.91
C PRO A 21 -1.79 6.62 7.70
N ASN A 22 -2.97 7.21 7.80
CA ASN A 22 -4.01 7.26 6.74
C ASN A 22 -4.61 5.90 6.34
N GLN A 23 -4.45 4.87 7.17
CA GLN A 23 -5.18 3.62 6.99
C GLN A 23 -6.69 3.86 7.13
N TRP A 24 -7.48 3.16 6.32
CA TRP A 24 -8.95 3.26 6.33
C TRP A 24 -9.53 2.89 7.70
N ASP A 25 -10.51 3.65 8.17
CA ASP A 25 -11.10 3.61 9.52
C ASP A 25 -11.78 2.29 9.94
N VAL A 26 -12.13 1.43 8.99
CA VAL A 26 -12.66 0.07 9.23
C VAL A 26 -11.60 -0.93 9.71
N LYS A 27 -10.31 -0.59 9.66
CA LYS A 27 -9.22 -1.47 10.11
C LYS A 27 -9.01 -1.34 11.62
N VAL A 28 -8.43 -2.38 12.22
CA VAL A 28 -8.29 -2.50 13.69
C VAL A 28 -7.58 -1.30 14.30
N VAL A 29 -6.40 -0.93 13.79
CA VAL A 29 -5.59 0.17 14.35
C VAL A 29 -6.34 1.52 14.34
N PRO A 30 -6.87 2.02 13.21
CA PRO A 30 -7.59 3.30 13.20
C PRO A 30 -8.92 3.25 13.98
N CYS A 31 -9.64 2.12 13.96
CA CYS A 31 -10.84 1.94 14.77
C CYS A 31 -10.54 2.07 16.28
N PHE A 32 -9.44 1.46 16.74
CA PHE A 32 -9.02 1.55 18.14
C PHE A 32 -8.61 2.97 18.53
N ILE A 33 -7.89 3.67 17.66
CA ILE A 33 -7.54 5.08 17.89
C ILE A 33 -8.80 5.93 18.04
N GLU A 34 -9.82 5.71 17.20
CA GLU A 34 -11.07 6.46 17.27
C GLU A 34 -11.88 6.14 18.54
N VAL A 35 -11.95 4.87 18.93
CA VAL A 35 -12.56 4.44 20.21
C VAL A 35 -11.85 5.11 21.39
N ALA A 36 -10.52 5.13 21.39
CA ALA A 36 -9.70 5.74 22.44
C ALA A 36 -9.94 7.26 22.53
N LYS A 37 -9.97 7.97 21.39
CA LYS A 37 -10.26 9.42 21.34
C LYS A 37 -11.61 9.77 21.94
N ASN A 38 -12.62 8.94 21.66
CA ASN A 38 -13.97 9.12 22.18
C ASN A 38 -14.16 8.56 23.59
N LYS A 39 -13.10 8.06 24.24
CA LYS A 39 -13.14 7.41 25.56
C LYS A 39 -14.21 6.30 25.65
N LYS A 40 -14.43 5.60 24.55
CA LYS A 40 -15.36 4.46 24.47
C LYS A 40 -14.62 3.19 24.91
N LYS A 41 -15.38 2.18 25.33
CA LYS A 41 -14.81 0.85 25.63
C LYS A 41 -14.36 0.18 24.32
N PHE A 42 -13.17 -0.42 24.34
CA PHE A 42 -12.70 -1.23 23.22
C PHE A 42 -13.54 -2.48 23.08
N THR A 43 -13.73 -2.94 21.84
CA THR A 43 -14.38 -4.21 21.53
C THR A 43 -13.42 -5.08 20.74
N VAL A 44 -13.35 -6.36 21.09
CA VAL A 44 -12.52 -7.36 20.39
C VAL A 44 -13.37 -8.57 20.08
N GLN A 45 -13.25 -9.06 18.85
CA GLN A 45 -13.92 -10.27 18.39
C GLN A 45 -13.28 -11.50 19.02
N GLY A 46 -14.13 -12.38 19.57
CA GLY A 46 -13.71 -13.60 20.24
C GLY A 46 -12.93 -13.31 21.53
N THR A 47 -11.91 -14.13 21.77
CA THR A 47 -11.16 -14.13 23.03
C THR A 47 -10.04 -13.09 23.09
N GLY A 48 -9.70 -12.44 21.96
CA GLY A 48 -8.56 -11.53 21.88
C GLY A 48 -7.19 -12.23 21.91
N LYS A 49 -7.14 -13.57 21.93
CA LYS A 49 -5.90 -14.36 21.95
C LYS A 49 -5.25 -14.52 20.58
N GLN A 50 -5.91 -14.06 19.51
CA GLN A 50 -5.40 -14.13 18.17
C GLN A 50 -4.10 -13.33 18.03
N LEU A 51 -3.07 -13.98 17.50
CA LEU A 51 -1.77 -13.36 17.23
C LEU A 51 -1.73 -12.86 15.80
N ARG A 52 -1.23 -11.64 15.63
CA ARG A 52 -1.01 -11.04 14.32
C ARG A 52 0.38 -10.45 14.27
N SER A 53 1.02 -10.64 13.13
CA SER A 53 2.27 -9.95 12.81
C SER A 53 1.95 -8.60 12.16
N TRP A 54 2.58 -7.53 12.66
CA TRP A 54 2.28 -6.15 12.26
C TRP A 54 3.46 -5.52 11.53
N LEU A 55 3.29 -5.29 10.22
CA LEU A 55 4.32 -4.66 9.39
C LEU A 55 3.97 -3.20 9.12
N TYR A 56 4.93 -2.30 9.32
CA TYR A 56 4.70 -0.88 9.06
C TYR A 56 4.64 -0.59 7.56
N VAL A 57 3.78 0.34 7.14
CA VAL A 57 3.50 0.62 5.71
C VAL A 57 4.74 1.03 4.92
N ASP A 58 5.69 1.73 5.53
CA ASP A 58 6.93 2.15 4.84
C ASP A 58 7.84 0.94 4.57
N ASP A 59 7.90 -0.02 5.49
CA ASP A 59 8.67 -1.27 5.31
C ASP A 59 8.06 -2.14 4.22
N ALA A 60 6.72 -2.26 4.21
CA ALA A 60 6.00 -2.99 3.16
C ALA A 60 6.24 -2.37 1.77
N SER A 61 6.17 -1.04 1.69
CA SER A 61 6.40 -0.31 0.44
C SER A 61 7.86 -0.41 -0.02
N GLU A 62 8.80 -0.48 0.92
CA GLU A 62 10.21 -0.71 0.62
C GLU A 62 10.46 -2.12 0.07
N ALA A 63 9.78 -3.13 0.61
CA ALA A 63 9.89 -4.51 0.11
C ALA A 63 9.37 -4.63 -1.32
N ILE A 64 8.21 -4.02 -1.60
CA ILE A 64 7.63 -3.98 -2.94
C ILE A 64 8.62 -3.35 -3.93
N ARG A 65 9.25 -2.22 -3.56
CA ARG A 65 10.27 -1.55 -4.37
C ARG A 65 11.45 -2.47 -4.67
N GLN A 66 12.03 -3.13 -3.66
CA GLN A 66 13.18 -4.03 -3.86
C GLN A 66 12.85 -5.22 -4.75
N VAL A 67 11.65 -5.81 -4.57
CA VAL A 67 11.20 -6.95 -5.37
C VAL A 67 10.98 -6.55 -6.83
N ILE A 68 10.51 -5.34 -7.07
CA ILE A 68 10.37 -4.79 -8.42
C ILE A 68 11.72 -4.63 -9.10
N GLU A 69 12.72 -4.10 -8.41
CA GLU A 69 14.04 -3.81 -9.01
C GLU A 69 14.92 -5.05 -9.15
N HIS A 70 14.80 -5.99 -8.21
CA HIS A 70 15.81 -7.03 -8.00
C HIS A 70 15.20 -8.42 -7.80
N GLY A 71 13.87 -8.54 -7.73
CA GLY A 71 13.19 -9.81 -7.55
C GLY A 71 13.34 -10.72 -8.76
N LYS A 72 13.44 -12.02 -8.51
CA LYS A 72 13.49 -13.04 -9.56
C LYS A 72 12.09 -13.36 -10.07
N LEU A 73 11.95 -13.47 -11.38
CA LEU A 73 10.68 -13.87 -12.01
C LEU A 73 10.25 -15.26 -11.55
N HIS A 74 8.94 -15.44 -11.45
CA HIS A 74 8.23 -16.64 -11.00
C HIS A 74 8.47 -17.02 -9.54
N GLU A 75 9.19 -16.19 -8.78
CA GLU A 75 9.41 -16.43 -7.36
C GLU A 75 8.31 -15.82 -6.48
N ILE A 76 8.24 -16.38 -5.28
CA ILE A 76 7.38 -15.88 -4.22
C ILE A 76 8.24 -15.34 -3.09
N TYR A 77 7.98 -14.10 -2.67
CA TYR A 77 8.64 -13.46 -1.54
C TYR A 77 7.62 -13.18 -0.43
N ASN A 78 7.89 -13.71 0.77
CA ASN A 78 7.15 -13.35 1.97
C ASN A 78 7.73 -12.06 2.54
N VAL A 79 6.87 -11.11 2.86
CA VAL A 79 7.22 -9.80 3.41
C VAL A 79 6.53 -9.68 4.76
N GLY A 80 7.31 -9.66 5.83
CA GLY A 80 6.77 -9.75 7.17
C GLY A 80 7.73 -9.33 8.25
N THR A 81 7.38 -9.69 9.47
CA THR A 81 8.15 -9.48 10.69
C THR A 81 7.89 -10.67 11.60
N TYR A 82 8.87 -10.99 12.46
CA TYR A 82 8.69 -11.97 13.52
C TYR A 82 8.03 -11.38 14.77
N PHE A 83 7.80 -10.05 14.80
CA PHE A 83 7.04 -9.41 15.85
C PHE A 83 5.56 -9.79 15.73
N GLU A 84 5.04 -10.45 16.75
CA GLU A 84 3.64 -10.82 16.89
C GLU A 84 3.05 -10.18 18.15
N MET A 85 1.82 -9.69 18.04
CA MET A 85 1.10 -9.14 19.18
C MET A 85 -0.37 -9.47 19.10
N ASN A 86 -0.96 -9.78 20.25
CA ASN A 86 -2.40 -9.74 20.45
C ASN A 86 -2.86 -8.29 20.71
N VAL A 87 -4.16 -8.08 20.93
CA VAL A 87 -4.70 -6.75 21.23
C VAL A 87 -4.42 -6.41 22.71
N PRO A 88 -3.56 -5.42 23.04
CA PRO A 88 -3.06 -5.21 24.40
C PRO A 88 -3.88 -4.16 25.17
N VAL A 89 -5.21 -4.27 25.15
CA VAL A 89 -6.09 -3.33 25.85
C VAL A 89 -7.17 -4.07 26.61
N GLU A 90 -7.74 -3.42 27.63
CA GLU A 90 -9.00 -3.91 28.21
C GLU A 90 -10.14 -3.73 27.21
N PHE A 91 -10.90 -4.80 26.96
CA PHE A 91 -11.96 -4.80 25.97
C PHE A 91 -13.20 -5.56 26.43
N VAL A 92 -14.32 -5.27 25.77
CA VAL A 92 -15.54 -6.07 25.80
C VAL A 92 -15.50 -7.07 24.66
N SER A 93 -15.61 -8.36 24.97
CA SER A 93 -15.67 -9.41 23.95
C SER A 93 -16.97 -9.31 23.16
N VAL A 94 -16.88 -9.39 21.84
CA VAL A 94 -18.02 -9.50 20.93
C VAL A 94 -17.92 -10.82 20.15
N PRO A 95 -19.02 -11.33 19.56
CA PRO A 95 -18.99 -12.58 18.80
C PRO A 95 -17.86 -12.61 17.77
N ASP A 96 -17.15 -13.74 17.70
CA ASP A 96 -16.04 -13.92 16.79
C ASP A 96 -16.51 -13.99 15.33
N ARG A 97 -15.59 -13.77 14.40
CA ARG A 97 -15.86 -14.04 12.99
C ARG A 97 -15.89 -15.55 12.76
N PRO A 98 -16.81 -16.05 11.93
CA PRO A 98 -16.72 -17.41 11.43
C PRO A 98 -15.33 -17.66 10.82
N TYR A 99 -14.68 -18.75 11.23
CA TYR A 99 -13.37 -19.19 10.70
C TYR A 99 -12.22 -18.19 10.91
N ASN A 100 -12.18 -17.50 12.06
CA ASN A 100 -11.08 -16.60 12.39
C ASN A 100 -9.77 -17.36 12.65
N ASP A 101 -8.76 -17.11 11.82
CA ASP A 101 -7.43 -17.69 12.00
C ASP A 101 -6.78 -17.23 13.30
N GLN A 102 -6.11 -18.14 14.01
CA GLN A 102 -5.54 -17.83 15.32
C GLN A 102 -4.19 -17.12 15.23
N ARG A 103 -3.38 -17.39 14.21
CA ARG A 103 -2.01 -16.86 14.11
C ARG A 103 -1.56 -16.69 12.66
N TYR A 104 -0.94 -15.55 12.35
CA TYR A 104 -0.26 -15.30 11.09
C TYR A 104 1.21 -15.01 11.34
N LEU A 105 2.07 -15.95 10.97
CA LEU A 105 3.51 -15.79 10.96
C LEU A 105 4.03 -16.04 9.54
N LEU A 106 4.78 -15.09 9.01
CA LEU A 106 5.47 -15.22 7.73
C LEU A 106 6.97 -15.23 7.97
N ASP A 107 7.63 -16.25 7.43
CA ASP A 107 9.08 -16.28 7.36
C ASP A 107 9.56 -15.45 6.16
N TYR A 108 10.29 -14.36 6.45
CA TYR A 108 10.86 -13.45 5.46
C TYR A 108 12.35 -13.71 5.18
N THR A 109 12.92 -14.83 5.64
CA THR A 109 14.34 -15.18 5.44
C THR A 109 14.76 -15.10 3.97
N LYS A 110 13.88 -15.51 3.05
CA LYS A 110 14.18 -15.50 1.61
C LYS A 110 14.42 -14.10 1.06
N ILE A 111 13.50 -13.16 1.30
CA ILE A 111 13.64 -11.79 0.79
C ILE A 111 14.83 -11.09 1.46
N ASN A 112 15.13 -11.45 2.71
CA ASN A 112 16.32 -10.95 3.40
C ASN A 112 17.62 -11.44 2.76
N LYS A 113 17.75 -12.75 2.51
CA LYS A 113 18.96 -13.33 1.91
C LYS A 113 19.17 -12.91 0.45
N GLU A 114 18.08 -12.82 -0.32
CA GLU A 114 18.18 -12.55 -1.76
C GLU A 114 18.24 -11.05 -2.08
N LEU A 115 17.47 -10.22 -1.38
CA LEU A 115 17.31 -8.80 -1.70
C LEU A 115 17.85 -7.86 -0.61
N GLY A 116 18.28 -8.39 0.54
CA GLY A 116 18.75 -7.58 1.66
C GLY A 116 17.65 -6.88 2.44
N TRP A 117 16.38 -7.21 2.19
CA TRP A 117 15.25 -6.56 2.86
C TRP A 117 15.07 -7.07 4.30
N SER A 118 14.77 -6.18 5.23
CA SER A 118 14.25 -6.52 6.55
C SER A 118 13.38 -5.37 7.09
N PRO A 119 12.37 -5.64 7.93
CA PRO A 119 11.56 -4.59 8.53
C PRO A 119 12.45 -3.70 9.42
N GLN A 120 12.35 -2.38 9.24
CA GLN A 120 13.19 -1.41 9.96
C GLN A 120 12.44 -0.71 11.08
N ILE A 121 11.10 -0.61 11.01
CA ILE A 121 10.32 0.18 11.95
C ILE A 121 9.75 -0.73 13.04
N PRO A 122 10.19 -0.59 14.32
CA PRO A 122 9.59 -1.30 15.44
C PRO A 122 8.11 -0.95 15.61
N PHE A 123 7.36 -1.85 16.24
CA PHE A 123 5.91 -1.68 16.39
C PHE A 123 5.54 -0.43 17.20
N GLU A 124 6.23 -0.19 18.31
CA GLU A 124 6.02 0.95 19.20
C GLU A 124 6.29 2.28 18.47
N GLU A 125 7.38 2.31 17.69
CA GLU A 125 7.76 3.44 16.86
C GLU A 125 6.68 3.71 15.80
N GLY A 126 6.23 2.68 15.09
CA GLY A 126 5.20 2.81 14.06
C GLY A 126 3.86 3.26 14.63
N ILE A 127 3.39 2.68 15.74
CA ILE A 127 2.13 3.07 16.38
C ILE A 127 2.16 4.52 16.83
N ARG A 128 3.26 4.99 17.42
CA ARG A 128 3.42 6.40 17.79
C ARG A 128 3.30 7.33 16.58
N ARG A 129 3.83 6.95 15.40
CA ARG A 129 3.62 7.72 14.15
C ARG A 129 2.16 7.72 13.71
N VAL A 130 1.45 6.60 13.83
CA VAL A 130 0.02 6.53 13.50
C VAL A 130 -0.81 7.42 14.43
N VAL A 131 -0.56 7.33 15.74
CA VAL A 131 -1.26 8.16 16.75
C VAL A 131 -0.98 9.63 16.51
N ALA A 132 0.28 10.03 16.33
CA ALA A 132 0.64 11.41 16.02
C ALA A 132 -0.06 11.92 14.74
N SER A 133 -0.09 11.11 13.68
CA SER A 133 -0.81 11.44 12.46
C SER A 133 -2.32 11.56 12.67
N SER A 134 -2.90 10.76 13.57
CA SER A 134 -4.34 10.80 13.87
C SER A 134 -4.74 12.04 14.66
N LEU A 135 -3.85 12.58 15.49
CA LEU A 135 -4.07 13.77 16.33
C LEU A 135 -3.78 15.07 15.58
N SER A 136 -2.91 15.02 14.57
CA SER A 136 -2.74 16.15 13.66
C SER A 136 -4.08 16.46 12.97
N ALA A 137 -4.40 17.75 12.81
CA ALA A 137 -5.59 18.17 12.07
C ALA A 137 -5.68 17.36 10.76
N ARG A 138 -6.84 16.76 10.47
CA ARG A 138 -7.07 16.07 9.19
C ARG A 138 -6.60 17.02 8.10
N LYS A 139 -5.45 16.73 7.50
CA LYS A 139 -5.06 17.41 6.25
C LYS A 139 -6.25 17.16 5.34
N SER A 140 -6.91 18.24 4.91
CA SER A 140 -8.05 18.15 3.99
C SER A 140 -7.71 17.08 2.97
N SER A 141 -8.61 16.11 2.74
CA SER A 141 -8.49 15.02 1.75
C SER A 141 -7.38 15.36 0.77
N GLN A 142 -6.24 14.67 0.84
CA GLN A 142 -5.09 15.00 -0.01
C GLN A 142 -5.63 15.18 -1.43
N LYS A 143 -5.67 16.45 -1.90
CA LYS A 143 -6.28 16.74 -3.20
C LYS A 143 -5.53 15.89 -4.20
N MET A 144 -6.25 15.04 -4.91
CA MET A 144 -5.70 14.22 -5.97
C MET A 144 -4.87 15.13 -6.88
N ARG A 145 -3.57 14.86 -6.98
CA ARG A 145 -2.69 15.59 -7.89
C ARG A 145 -2.64 14.80 -9.18
N VAL A 146 -2.97 15.46 -10.29
CA VAL A 146 -2.84 14.88 -11.62
C VAL A 146 -1.37 14.92 -12.02
N ILE A 147 -0.80 13.81 -12.44
CA ILE A 147 0.55 13.79 -13.04
C ILE A 147 0.37 13.74 -14.56
N ILE A 148 0.90 14.75 -15.26
CA ILE A 148 0.81 14.82 -16.72
C ILE A 148 2.16 14.42 -17.32
N TYR A 149 2.17 13.27 -17.96
CA TYR A 149 3.29 12.82 -18.79
C TYR A 149 3.23 13.47 -20.17
N GLY A 150 4.39 13.90 -20.68
CA GLY A 150 4.44 14.57 -21.98
C GLY A 150 3.70 15.91 -22.01
N GLY A 151 3.57 16.59 -20.87
CA GLY A 151 2.93 17.92 -20.78
C GLY A 151 3.59 19.01 -21.63
N THR A 152 4.82 18.76 -22.10
CA THR A 152 5.53 19.62 -23.06
C THR A 152 5.19 19.30 -24.53
N GLY A 153 4.51 18.19 -24.82
CA GLY A 153 4.04 17.82 -26.16
C GLY A 153 2.71 18.49 -26.52
N TRP A 154 2.34 18.46 -27.81
CA TRP A 154 1.21 19.22 -28.35
C TRP A 154 -0.12 19.02 -27.58
N ILE A 155 -0.54 17.76 -27.38
CA ILE A 155 -1.75 17.43 -26.61
C ILE A 155 -1.56 17.71 -25.11
N GLY A 156 -0.36 17.44 -24.58
CA GLY A 156 -0.02 17.65 -23.19
C GLY A 156 -0.14 19.12 -22.77
N GLN A 157 0.31 20.04 -23.62
CA GLN A 157 0.18 21.49 -23.39
C GLN A 157 -1.28 21.93 -23.33
N GLN A 158 -2.14 21.39 -24.22
CA GLN A 158 -3.58 21.68 -24.20
C GLN A 158 -4.24 21.12 -22.93
N CYS A 159 -3.84 19.93 -22.47
CA CYS A 159 -4.31 19.35 -21.23
C CYS A 159 -3.88 20.20 -20.01
N CYS A 160 -2.61 20.59 -19.94
CA CYS A 160 -2.09 21.48 -18.89
C CYS A 160 -2.86 22.80 -18.84
N LYS A 161 -3.14 23.40 -20.00
CA LYS A 161 -3.92 24.63 -20.11
C LYS A 161 -5.33 24.46 -19.53
N LYS A 162 -6.04 23.39 -19.89
CA LYS A 162 -7.38 23.09 -19.35
C LYS A 162 -7.37 22.82 -17.85
N MET A 163 -6.35 22.14 -17.33
CA MET A 163 -6.20 21.88 -15.90
C MET A 163 -5.96 23.18 -15.12
N PHE A 164 -5.14 24.08 -15.67
CA PHE A 164 -4.90 25.41 -15.12
C PHE A 164 -6.17 26.26 -15.11
N GLU A 165 -6.91 26.32 -16.22
CA GLU A 165 -8.19 27.05 -16.33
C GLU A 165 -9.25 26.56 -15.33
N ARG A 166 -9.25 25.26 -15.01
CA ARG A 166 -10.19 24.65 -14.05
C ARG A 166 -9.68 24.63 -12.60
N ASN A 167 -8.51 25.22 -12.34
CA ASN A 167 -7.90 25.26 -11.02
C ASN A 167 -7.65 23.86 -10.41
N ILE A 168 -7.32 22.87 -11.26
CA ILE A 168 -7.04 21.50 -10.86
C ILE A 168 -5.52 21.35 -10.65
N PRO A 169 -5.04 20.96 -9.45
CA PRO A 169 -3.61 20.86 -9.17
C PRO A 169 -2.97 19.69 -9.93
N PHE A 170 -1.93 19.97 -10.70
CA PHE A 170 -1.16 18.97 -11.43
C PHE A 170 0.35 19.18 -11.32
N VAL A 171 1.12 18.13 -11.61
CA VAL A 171 2.59 18.14 -11.69
C VAL A 171 3.00 17.55 -13.04
N LEU A 172 4.01 18.15 -13.68
CA LEU A 172 4.61 17.59 -14.89
C LEU A 172 5.61 16.52 -14.51
N ALA A 173 5.51 15.34 -15.14
CA ALA A 173 6.55 14.33 -15.02
C ALA A 173 7.78 14.77 -15.85
N GLU A 174 8.96 14.70 -15.24
CA GLU A 174 10.23 15.09 -15.89
C GLU A 174 10.70 14.08 -16.95
N CYS A 175 10.17 12.85 -16.92
CA CYS A 175 10.52 11.79 -17.85
C CYS A 175 9.44 11.61 -18.92
N ARG A 176 9.87 11.54 -20.19
CA ARG A 176 9.01 11.23 -21.34
C ARG A 176 8.78 9.73 -21.38
N ILE A 177 7.51 9.29 -21.30
CA ILE A 177 7.16 7.88 -21.49
C ILE A 177 7.45 7.50 -22.95
N GLY A 178 8.37 6.57 -23.16
CA GLY A 178 8.61 5.88 -24.42
C GLY A 178 9.39 6.68 -25.47
N LYS A 179 10.63 6.26 -25.74
CA LYS A 179 11.05 6.08 -27.13
C LYS A 179 10.69 4.65 -27.53
N ASN A 180 10.18 4.46 -28.76
CA ASN A 180 9.88 3.15 -29.36
C ASN A 180 11.18 2.40 -29.68
N SER A 181 11.99 2.09 -28.67
CA SER A 181 13.03 1.08 -28.78
C SER A 181 12.67 -0.02 -27.80
N ASP A 182 12.61 -1.26 -28.29
CA ASP A 182 12.37 -2.48 -27.50
C ASP A 182 13.43 -2.70 -26.38
N GLU A 183 14.40 -1.81 -26.28
CA GLU A 183 15.47 -1.77 -25.27
C GLU A 183 15.07 -1.08 -23.94
N GLU A 184 13.90 -0.41 -23.84
CA GLU A 184 13.52 0.30 -22.61
C GLU A 184 12.96 -0.61 -21.51
N LYS A 185 13.81 -0.79 -20.49
CA LYS A 185 13.66 -1.59 -19.27
C LYS A 185 12.34 -1.36 -18.49
N MET A 186 11.84 -2.47 -17.94
CA MET A 186 10.75 -2.71 -16.98
C MET A 186 9.86 -1.50 -16.63
N ARG A 187 8.62 -1.54 -17.13
CA ARG A 187 7.53 -0.62 -16.76
C ARG A 187 6.69 -1.26 -15.65
N VAL A 188 6.73 -0.71 -14.44
CA VAL A 188 5.92 -1.19 -13.31
C VAL A 188 4.51 -0.65 -13.45
N VAL A 189 3.50 -1.52 -13.49
CA VAL A 189 2.10 -1.10 -13.45
C VAL A 189 1.58 -1.23 -12.02
N ILE A 190 1.20 -0.11 -11.41
CA ILE A 190 0.60 -0.10 -10.06
C ILE A 190 -0.92 -0.03 -10.20
N TYR A 191 -1.58 -1.16 -9.96
CA TYR A 191 -3.03 -1.19 -9.78
C TYR A 191 -3.40 -0.64 -8.40
N GLY A 192 -4.33 0.30 -8.35
CA GLY A 192 -4.74 0.94 -7.09
C GLY A 192 -3.71 1.93 -6.52
N GLY A 193 -2.94 2.62 -7.37
CA GLY A 193 -1.98 3.66 -6.95
C GLY A 193 -2.61 4.86 -6.23
N THR A 194 -3.93 5.02 -6.30
CA THR A 194 -4.70 5.99 -5.49
C THR A 194 -5.07 5.45 -4.11
N GLY A 195 -4.92 4.14 -3.89
CA GLY A 195 -5.13 3.48 -2.61
C GLY A 195 -3.96 3.71 -1.64
N TRP A 196 -4.20 3.40 -0.36
CA TRP A 196 -3.28 3.72 0.73
C TRP A 196 -1.83 3.24 0.53
N ILE A 197 -1.62 1.95 0.26
CA ILE A 197 -0.28 1.38 0.01
C ILE A 197 0.23 1.80 -1.37
N GLY A 198 -0.66 1.88 -2.36
CA GLY A 198 -0.33 2.29 -3.72
C GLY A 198 0.31 3.69 -3.77
N GLN A 199 -0.23 4.65 -3.01
CA GLN A 199 0.34 5.99 -2.91
C GLN A 199 1.75 5.99 -2.31
N GLN A 200 2.01 5.17 -1.29
CA GLN A 200 3.34 5.04 -0.69
C GLN A 200 4.34 4.41 -1.67
N CYS A 201 3.91 3.41 -2.42
CA CYS A 201 4.71 2.79 -3.48
C CYS A 201 5.05 3.82 -4.57
N CYS A 202 4.05 4.57 -5.06
CA CYS A 202 4.26 5.63 -6.06
C CYS A 202 5.26 6.68 -5.57
N LYS A 203 5.11 7.13 -4.31
CA LYS A 203 6.03 8.11 -3.71
C LYS A 203 7.46 7.60 -3.69
N LYS A 204 7.69 6.37 -3.20
CA LYS A 204 9.03 5.75 -3.16
C LYS A 204 9.63 5.57 -4.55
N MET A 205 8.82 5.17 -5.53
CA MET A 205 9.29 5.04 -6.91
C MET A 205 9.68 6.39 -7.51
N PHE A 206 8.88 7.42 -7.26
CA PHE A 206 9.18 8.79 -7.69
C PHE A 206 10.50 9.31 -7.07
N GLU A 207 10.69 9.15 -5.76
CA GLU A 207 11.92 9.59 -5.05
C GLU A 207 13.20 8.90 -5.57
N ARG A 208 13.07 7.70 -6.15
CA ARG A 208 14.19 6.90 -6.68
C ARG A 208 14.28 6.92 -8.21
N ASN A 209 13.45 7.73 -8.88
CA ASN A 209 13.41 7.85 -10.34
C ASN A 209 13.11 6.51 -11.06
N ILE A 210 12.30 5.65 -10.44
CA ILE A 210 11.85 4.36 -11.00
C ILE A 210 10.61 4.60 -11.86
N PRO A 211 10.58 4.20 -13.14
CA PRO A 211 9.43 4.41 -14.01
C PRO A 211 8.25 3.49 -13.64
N PHE A 212 7.07 4.09 -13.43
CA PHE A 212 5.83 3.35 -13.20
C PHE A 212 4.62 3.99 -13.88
N VAL A 213 3.61 3.17 -14.17
CA VAL A 213 2.32 3.58 -14.75
C VAL A 213 1.21 3.25 -13.75
N LEU A 214 0.25 4.16 -13.59
CA LEU A 214 -0.96 3.92 -12.82
C LEU A 214 -2.00 3.25 -13.71
N ALA A 215 -2.51 2.10 -13.28
CA ALA A 215 -3.68 1.50 -13.92
C ALA A 215 -4.94 1.94 -13.19
N GLU A 216 -5.85 2.60 -13.92
CA GLU A 216 -7.20 2.89 -13.46
C GLU A 216 -8.10 1.69 -13.74
N CYS A 217 -8.13 0.73 -12.82
CA CYS A 217 -9.29 -0.17 -12.70
C CYS A 217 -9.29 -0.86 -11.34
N ARG A 218 -10.40 -0.73 -10.60
CA ARG A 218 -10.80 -1.76 -9.63
C ARG A 218 -11.54 -2.82 -10.44
N ILE A 219 -10.91 -3.96 -10.67
CA ILE A 219 -11.65 -5.15 -11.12
C ILE A 219 -12.57 -5.54 -9.95
N GLY A 220 -13.89 -5.36 -10.10
CA GLY A 220 -14.89 -5.84 -9.13
C GLY A 220 -15.82 -4.82 -8.45
N LYS A 221 -16.11 -3.66 -9.05
CA LYS A 221 -17.36 -2.95 -8.76
C LYS A 221 -18.03 -2.55 -10.07
N ASN A 222 -18.72 -3.49 -10.70
CA ASN A 222 -19.86 -3.12 -11.51
C ASN A 222 -20.88 -2.51 -10.56
N SER A 223 -21.07 -1.21 -10.66
CA SER A 223 -22.34 -0.58 -10.35
C SER A 223 -23.33 -1.00 -11.44
N ASP A 224 -23.84 -2.22 -11.34
CA ASP A 224 -25.04 -2.68 -12.03
C ASP A 224 -26.05 -3.08 -10.95
N GLU A 225 -26.51 -2.09 -10.19
CA GLU A 225 -27.87 -2.11 -9.63
C GLU A 225 -28.72 -1.29 -10.61
N GLU A 226 -29.28 -1.98 -11.60
CA GLU A 226 -30.52 -1.60 -12.32
C GLU A 226 -30.93 -2.81 -13.16
N VAL A 227 -31.73 -3.73 -12.58
CA VAL A 227 -33.06 -4.22 -13.00
C VAL A 227 -33.62 -5.08 -11.87
#